data_AF-A0A257RMW9-F1
#
_entry.id   AF-A0A257RMW9-F1
#
_cell.length_a   1.000
_cell.length_b   1.000
_cell.length_c   1.000
_cell.angle_alpha   90.00
_cell.angle_beta   90.00
_cell.angle_gamma   90.00
#
_symmetry.space_group_name_H-M   'P 1'
#
loop_
_entity.id
_entity.type
_entity.pdbx_description
1 polymer ?
#
loop_
_entity_poly.entity_id
_entity_poly.type
_entity_poly.pdbx_seq_one_letter_code
_entity_poly.pdbx_strand_id
1 'polypeptide(L)'
;MAQESAINALGQFQLTTGFGPVGRLVEFTNSNEMMLLAAAIITVLFAIALRHRAMVPGRMQGLAEMSYEFVHQMVDDTIGHEGRRFFPFV
;
A
#
# COMPACT_ATOMS: atom_id res chain seq x y z
N MET A 1 -22.90 -38.36 12.96
CA MET A 1 -21.60 -38.30 12.26
C MET A 1 -21.04 -36.91 12.51
N ALA A 2 -20.14 -36.79 13.49
CA ALA A 2 -19.59 -35.51 13.91
C ALA A 2 -18.69 -34.99 12.79
N GLN A 3 -19.05 -33.85 12.20
CA GLN A 3 -18.21 -33.15 11.26
C GLN A 3 -17.05 -32.56 12.05
N GLU A 4 -15.91 -33.25 11.99
CA GLU A 4 -14.62 -32.77 12.46
C GLU A 4 -14.41 -31.39 11.86
N SER A 5 -14.48 -30.35 12.70
CA SER A 5 -14.30 -28.97 12.27
C SER A 5 -12.83 -28.76 11.99
N ALA A 6 -12.35 -29.27 10.85
CA ALA A 6 -11.06 -28.92 10.31
C ALA A 6 -11.03 -27.38 10.19
N ILE A 7 -10.15 -26.74 10.94
CA ILE A 7 -9.99 -25.29 10.93
C ILE A 7 -9.74 -24.89 9.47
N ASN A 8 -10.73 -24.23 8.87
CA ASN A 8 -10.64 -23.79 7.49
C ASN A 8 -9.73 -22.57 7.39
N ALA A 9 -8.42 -22.80 7.30
CA ALA A 9 -7.40 -21.75 7.26
C ALA A 9 -7.45 -20.89 5.97
N LEU A 10 -8.00 -21.42 4.87
CA LEU A 10 -8.02 -20.75 3.57
C LEU A 10 -9.32 -19.99 3.29
N GLY A 11 -10.39 -20.25 4.06
CA GLY A 11 -11.68 -19.59 3.88
C GLY A 11 -11.61 -18.06 3.96
N GLN A 12 -10.69 -17.52 4.77
CA GLN A 12 -10.47 -16.08 4.94
C GLN A 12 -10.01 -15.34 3.66
N PHE A 13 -9.52 -16.06 2.64
CA PHE A 13 -9.01 -15.47 1.39
C PHE A 13 -10.01 -15.55 0.24
N GLN A 14 -11.23 -16.01 0.49
CA GLN A 14 -12.26 -16.06 -0.55
C GLN A 14 -12.69 -14.65 -0.97
N LEU A 15 -12.81 -14.45 -2.28
CA LEU A 15 -13.33 -13.20 -2.83
C LEU A 15 -14.84 -13.17 -2.69
N THR A 16 -15.35 -12.17 -1.99
CA THR A 16 -16.78 -11.90 -1.87
C THR A 16 -17.13 -10.63 -2.65
N THR A 17 -18.32 -10.58 -3.24
CA THR A 17 -18.80 -9.39 -3.95
C THR A 17 -18.99 -8.25 -2.97
N GLY A 18 -18.24 -7.18 -3.18
CA GLY A 18 -18.37 -5.92 -2.43
C GLY A 18 -19.56 -5.10 -2.92
N PHE A 19 -20.10 -4.22 -2.08
CA PHE A 19 -21.14 -3.24 -2.44
C PHE A 19 -22.41 -3.78 -3.13
N GLY A 20 -22.74 -5.07 -2.93
CA GLY A 20 -24.01 -5.66 -3.37
C GLY A 20 -24.20 -5.64 -4.90
N PRO A 21 -25.41 -5.30 -5.41
CA PRO A 21 -25.71 -5.33 -6.84
C PRO A 21 -24.83 -4.41 -7.68
N VAL A 22 -24.46 -3.23 -7.16
CA VAL A 22 -23.63 -2.25 -7.88
C VAL A 22 -22.23 -2.79 -8.09
N GLY A 23 -21.61 -3.35 -7.05
CA GLY A 23 -20.30 -3.97 -7.17
C GLY A 23 -20.32 -5.20 -8.08
N ARG A 24 -21.41 -5.96 -8.10
CA ARG A 24 -21.57 -7.09 -9.03
C ARG A 24 -21.52 -6.69 -10.51
N LEU A 25 -22.01 -5.50 -10.86
CA LEU A 25 -22.00 -5.02 -12.26
C LEU A 25 -20.59 -4.80 -12.81
N VAL A 26 -19.61 -4.57 -11.94
CA VAL A 26 -18.22 -4.25 -12.29
C VAL A 26 -17.23 -5.26 -11.67
N GLU A 27 -17.72 -6.43 -11.24
CA GLU A 27 -16.93 -7.47 -10.59
C GLU A 27 -16.10 -6.98 -9.38
N PHE A 28 -16.67 -6.05 -8.62
CA PHE A 28 -16.01 -5.46 -7.47
C PHE A 28 -16.03 -6.42 -6.27
N THR A 29 -14.86 -6.77 -5.77
CA THR A 29 -14.67 -7.73 -4.68
C THR A 29 -14.07 -7.09 -3.43
N ASN A 30 -14.04 -7.83 -2.32
CA ASN A 30 -13.31 -7.46 -1.11
C ASN A 30 -11.81 -7.12 -1.37
N SER A 31 -11.19 -7.71 -2.39
CA SER A 31 -9.81 -7.40 -2.78
C SER A 31 -9.70 -5.98 -3.33
N ASN A 32 -10.65 -5.57 -4.18
CA ASN A 32 -10.72 -4.20 -4.68
C ASN A 32 -10.93 -3.19 -3.53
N GLU A 33 -11.78 -3.52 -2.55
CA GLU A 33 -11.97 -2.70 -1.34
C GLU A 33 -10.65 -2.49 -0.59
N MET A 34 -9.91 -3.58 -0.34
CA MET A 34 -8.63 -3.52 0.37
C MET A 34 -7.56 -2.78 -0.44
N MET A 35 -7.53 -2.93 -1.77
CA MET A 35 -6.63 -2.18 -2.64
C MET A 35 -6.89 -0.67 -2.57
N LEU A 36 -8.16 -0.25 -2.64
CA LEU A 36 -8.52 1.16 -2.51
C LEU A 36 -8.21 1.70 -1.11
N LEU A 37 -8.49 0.91 -0.08
CA LEU A 37 -8.15 1.29 1.30
C LEU A 37 -6.65 1.48 1.47
N ALA A 38 -5.83 0.56 0.95
CA ALA A 38 -4.38 0.67 0.99
C ALA A 38 -3.89 1.93 0.26
N ALA A 39 -4.38 2.17 -0.97
CA ALA A 39 -4.03 3.36 -1.75
C ALA A 39 -4.42 4.67 -1.02
N ALA A 40 -5.60 4.70 -0.40
CA ALA A 40 -6.08 5.84 0.37
C ALA A 40 -5.21 6.08 1.62
N ILE A 41 -4.87 5.02 2.37
CA ILE A 41 -4.00 5.11 3.54
C ILE A 41 -2.62 5.66 3.15
N ILE A 42 -2.00 5.10 2.11
CA ILE A 42 -0.69 5.54 1.62
C ILE A 42 -0.76 7.02 1.22
N THR A 43 -1.77 7.40 0.44
CA THR A 43 -1.95 8.78 -0.03
C THR A 43 -2.12 9.75 1.14
N VAL A 44 -2.98 9.42 2.12
CA VAL A 44 -3.22 10.26 3.29
C VAL A 44 -1.96 10.36 4.16
N LEU A 45 -1.26 9.25 4.38
CA LEU A 45 -0.03 9.21 5.17
C LEU A 45 1.02 10.15 4.59
N PHE A 46 1.29 10.06 3.29
CA PHE A 46 2.26 10.92 2.62
C PHE A 46 1.75 12.36 2.51
N ALA A 47 0.46 12.60 2.24
CA ALA A 47 -0.10 13.94 2.23
C ALA A 47 0.07 14.66 3.57
N ILE A 48 -0.05 13.94 4.70
CA ILE A 48 0.19 14.49 6.04
C ILE A 48 1.71 14.65 6.30
N ALA A 49 2.51 13.64 6.00
CA ALA A 49 3.95 13.64 6.26
C ALA A 49 4.69 14.75 5.51
N LEU A 50 4.27 15.05 4.28
CA LEU A 50 4.86 16.08 3.41
C LEU A 50 4.18 17.46 3.54
N ARG A 51 3.14 17.60 4.37
CA ARG A 51 2.35 18.84 4.47
C ARG A 51 3.15 20.03 4.98
N HIS A 52 4.04 19.80 5.93
CA HIS A 52 4.80 20.86 6.60
C HIS A 52 6.27 20.73 6.23
N ARG A 53 6.72 21.50 5.23
CA ARG A 53 8.13 21.54 4.82
C ARG A 53 8.92 22.44 5.77
N ALA A 54 9.28 21.90 6.92
CA ALA A 54 10.15 22.60 7.87
C ALA A 54 11.62 22.38 7.50
N MET A 55 12.46 23.39 7.75
CA MET A 55 13.91 23.27 7.63
C MET A 55 14.50 22.27 8.64
N VAL A 56 13.91 22.18 9.83
CA VAL A 56 14.22 21.12 10.81
C VAL A 56 13.07 20.11 10.76
N PRO A 57 13.32 18.87 10.30
CA PRO A 57 12.26 17.91 10.07
C PRO A 57 11.61 17.48 11.39
N GLY A 58 10.28 17.51 11.42
CA GLY A 58 9.50 16.86 12.49
C GLY A 58 9.48 15.34 12.32
N ARG A 59 8.89 14.61 13.28
CA ARG A 59 8.88 13.13 13.28
C ARG A 59 8.30 12.51 12.00
N MET A 60 7.18 13.04 11.51
CA MET A 60 6.50 12.52 10.31
C MET A 60 7.25 12.86 9.02
N GLN A 61 7.81 14.07 8.93
CA GLN A 61 8.64 14.49 7.81
C GLN A 61 9.92 13.64 7.75
N GLY A 62 10.60 13.46 8.89
CA GLY A 62 11.80 12.63 8.98
C GLY A 62 11.56 11.18 8.59
N LEU A 63 10.42 10.59 8.99
CA LEU A 63 10.05 9.24 8.54
C LEU A 63 9.94 9.17 7.01
N ALA A 64 9.25 10.13 6.38
CA ALA A 64 9.09 10.16 4.93
C ALA A 64 10.42 10.40 4.19
N GLU A 65 11.25 11.31 4.69
CA GLU A 65 12.58 11.60 4.11
C GLU A 65 13.51 10.38 4.22
N MET A 66 13.52 9.70 5.37
CA MET A 66 14.29 8.47 5.55
C MET A 66 13.83 7.35 4.61
N SER A 67 12.52 7.17 4.44
CA SER A 67 11.98 6.18 3.50
C SER A 67 12.36 6.51 2.06
N TYR A 68 12.26 7.79 1.66
CA TYR A 68 12.67 8.24 0.33
C TYR A 68 14.16 7.99 0.09
N GLU A 69 15.02 8.41 1.02
CA GLU A 69 16.47 8.26 0.90
C GLU A 69 16.88 6.78 0.85
N PHE A 70 16.23 5.93 1.65
CA PHE A 70 16.47 4.49 1.63
C PHE A 70 16.21 3.88 0.26
N VAL A 71 15.06 4.17 -0.36
CA VAL A 71 14.73 3.65 -1.70
C VAL A 71 15.67 4.27 -2.74
N HIS A 72 16.00 5.57 -2.61
CA HIS A 72 16.82 6.27 -3.59
C HIS A 72 18.24 5.70 -3.61
N GLN A 73 18.81 5.52 -2.42
CA GLN A 73 20.11 4.89 -2.25
C GLN A 73 20.11 3.45 -2.76
N MET A 74 19.05 2.68 -2.49
CA MET A 74 18.92 1.31 -3.03
C MET A 74 18.94 1.29 -4.57
N VAL A 75 18.22 2.22 -5.22
CA VAL A 75 18.18 2.33 -6.68
C VAL A 75 19.56 2.71 -7.24
N ASP A 76 20.22 3.70 -6.63
CA ASP A 76 21.56 4.12 -7.01
C ASP A 76 22.59 3.00 -6.83
N ASP A 77 22.54 2.26 -5.72
CA ASP A 77 23.48 1.17 -5.43
C ASP A 77 23.26 -0.05 -6.35
N THR A 78 22.01 -0.30 -6.76
CA THR A 78 21.67 -1.48 -7.56
C THR A 78 21.82 -1.25 -9.06
N ILE A 79 21.39 -0.08 -9.56
CA ILE A 79 21.32 0.22 -11.00
C ILE A 79 22.34 1.31 -11.40
N GLY A 80 22.73 2.17 -10.46
CA GLY A 80 23.53 3.36 -10.74
C GLY A 80 22.67 4.56 -11.14
N HIS A 81 23.34 5.64 -11.53
CA HIS A 81 22.71 6.95 -11.75
C HIS A 81 21.60 6.96 -12.81
N GLU A 82 21.70 6.09 -13.83
CA GLU A 82 20.66 5.93 -14.86
C GLU A 82 19.36 5.30 -14.31
N GLY A 83 19.44 4.61 -13.17
CA GLY A 83 18.30 4.00 -12.48
C GLY A 83 17.34 5.01 -11.87
N ARG A 84 17.81 6.23 -11.58
CA ARG A 84 16.99 7.29 -10.98
C ARG A 84 15.75 7.65 -11.79
N ARG A 85 15.76 7.46 -13.12
CA ARG A 85 14.57 7.66 -13.97
C ARG A 85 13.41 6.71 -13.66
N PHE A 86 13.72 5.55 -13.08
CA PHE A 86 12.75 4.53 -12.68
C PHE A 86 12.39 4.61 -11.19
N PHE A 87 13.02 5.52 -10.44
CA PHE A 87 12.76 5.69 -9.01
C PHE A 87 11.26 5.83 -8.68
N PRO A 88 10.42 6.58 -9.43
CA PRO A 88 8.99 6.66 -9.12
C PRO A 88 8.22 5.34 -9.25
N PHE A 89 8.76 4.35 -9.96
CA PHE A 89 8.17 3.03 -10.12
C PHE A 89 8.60 2.05 -9.02
N VAL A 90 9.76 2.28 -8.41
CA VAL A 90 10.33 1.46 -7.34
C VAL A 90 9.73 1.87 -6.00
#